data_AF-A0A3D5B3W4-F1
#
_entry.id   AF-A0A3D5B3W4-F1
#
_cell.length_a   1.000
_cell.length_b   1.000
_cell.length_c   1.000
_cell.angle_alpha   90.00
_cell.angle_beta   90.00
_cell.angle_gamma   90.00
#
_symmetry.space_group_name_H-M   'P 1'
#
loop_
_entity.id
_entity.type
_entity.pdbx_description
1 polymer ?
#
loop_
_entity_poly.entity_id
_entity_poly.type
_entity_poly.pdbx_seq_one_letter_code
_entity_poly.pdbx_strand_id
1 'polypeptide(L)'
;CTLNGLLQGGMQYGENSQPPCIHHTFCHAAALADAIHEGIKEAKERTPLPCDAKGVWYKYYPELNTYKVRAGSYFATLTGYDYVMHTYRRGAAHASGGTLSLLYKNGTGAMIAGSVYDYQQTEPNNMQAPAGGIRHATLLPRAEYVKDGVKYATCLDLDAQITLRSEENAITALVKAKLCSLQEQCQEETPCVEFVYRFTPQGVTITARGTNESVNLILPVIKGSGELITNNRFTKRSVFFLTGGFAADEYTFPLSQEVTVTLK
;
A
#
# COMPACT_ATOMS: atom_id res chain seq x y z
N CYS A 1 -1.89 5.85 20.69
CA CYS A 1 -2.79 6.77 19.96
C CYS A 1 -2.85 8.17 20.55
N THR A 2 -2.58 8.37 21.84
CA THR A 2 -2.44 9.72 22.42
C THR A 2 -0.98 10.05 22.71
N LEU A 3 -0.57 11.27 22.43
CA LEU A 3 0.71 11.84 22.88
C LEU A 3 0.42 13.22 23.47
N ASN A 4 0.79 13.42 24.74
CA ASN A 4 0.56 14.67 25.48
C ASN A 4 -0.92 15.12 25.48
N GLY A 5 -1.84 14.16 25.66
CA GLY A 5 -3.29 14.44 25.70
C GLY A 5 -3.94 14.67 24.32
N LEU A 6 -3.18 14.62 23.22
CA LEU A 6 -3.69 14.76 21.86
C LEU A 6 -3.70 13.43 21.12
N LEU A 7 -4.73 13.19 20.30
CA LEU A 7 -4.78 12.01 19.43
C LEU A 7 -3.90 12.22 18.20
N GLN A 8 -3.04 11.25 17.93
CA GLN A 8 -2.08 11.26 16.82
C GLN A 8 -2.76 10.87 15.49
N GLY A 9 -2.22 11.36 14.37
CA GLY A 9 -2.72 11.02 13.03
C GLY A 9 -2.44 9.57 12.59
N GLY A 10 -1.65 8.83 13.35
CA GLY A 10 -1.42 7.40 13.13
C GLY A 10 -0.49 6.79 14.17
N MET A 11 -0.31 5.46 14.09
CA MET A 11 0.22 4.67 15.20
C MET A 11 1.68 4.98 15.53
N GLN A 12 2.51 5.29 14.53
CA GLN A 12 3.96 5.43 14.71
C GLN A 12 4.42 6.90 14.69
N TYR A 13 3.51 7.85 14.87
CA TYR A 13 3.85 9.29 14.86
C TYR A 13 4.93 9.64 15.90
N GLY A 14 4.72 9.23 17.16
CA GLY A 14 5.64 9.54 18.26
C GLY A 14 7.03 8.95 18.05
N GLU A 15 7.09 7.70 17.60
CA GLU A 15 8.35 6.99 17.27
C GLU A 15 9.14 7.67 16.14
N ASN A 16 8.45 8.44 15.30
CA ASN A 16 9.02 9.12 14.13
C ASN A 16 9.05 10.64 14.31
N SER A 17 9.01 11.13 15.55
CA SER A 17 9.10 12.55 15.91
C SER A 17 8.07 13.44 15.21
N GLN A 18 6.92 12.87 14.86
CA GLN A 18 5.81 13.64 14.29
C GLN A 18 4.93 14.18 15.42
N PRO A 19 4.73 15.51 15.49
CA PRO A 19 3.84 16.07 16.49
C PRO A 19 2.39 15.65 16.19
N PRO A 20 1.56 15.44 17.23
CA PRO A 20 0.12 15.32 17.03
C PRO A 20 -0.42 16.64 16.47
N CYS A 21 -1.40 16.56 15.56
CA CYS A 21 -2.09 17.72 15.01
C CYS A 21 -3.43 17.90 15.72
N ILE A 22 -3.77 19.14 16.06
CA ILE A 22 -5.05 19.50 16.66
C ILE A 22 -6.22 19.06 15.76
N HIS A 23 -6.08 19.21 14.43
CA HIS A 23 -7.11 18.77 13.48
C HIS A 23 -7.45 17.28 13.63
N HIS A 24 -6.43 16.40 13.57
CA HIS A 24 -6.62 14.95 13.78
C HIS A 24 -7.25 14.65 15.14
N THR A 25 -6.86 15.38 16.19
CA THR A 25 -7.46 15.20 17.52
C THR A 25 -8.96 15.48 17.51
N PHE A 26 -9.38 16.61 16.94
CA PHE A 26 -10.80 16.95 16.86
C PHE A 26 -11.58 16.01 15.93
N CYS A 27 -11.02 15.60 14.79
CA CYS A 27 -11.68 14.64 13.91
C CYS A 27 -11.92 13.29 14.60
N HIS A 28 -10.93 12.75 15.32
CA HIS A 28 -11.11 11.52 16.08
C HIS A 28 -12.07 11.70 17.26
N ALA A 29 -11.98 12.82 17.99
CA ALA A 29 -12.86 13.10 19.11
C ALA A 29 -14.32 13.25 18.69
N ALA A 30 -14.58 13.91 17.54
CA ALA A 30 -15.93 14.06 16.99
C ALA A 30 -16.55 12.70 16.66
N ALA A 31 -15.83 11.83 15.94
CA ALA A 31 -16.31 10.49 15.61
C ALA A 31 -16.59 9.63 16.86
N LEU A 32 -15.76 9.77 17.91
CA LEU A 32 -15.98 9.09 19.18
C LEU A 32 -17.18 9.65 19.95
N ALA A 33 -17.38 10.98 19.93
CA ALA A 33 -18.52 11.63 20.54
C ALA A 33 -19.83 11.20 19.86
N ASP A 34 -19.84 11.12 18.52
CA ASP A 34 -20.98 10.61 17.74
C ASP A 34 -21.28 9.16 18.09
N ALA A 35 -20.26 8.29 18.16
CA ALA A 35 -20.44 6.89 18.57
C ALA A 35 -21.07 6.76 19.97
N ILE A 36 -20.63 7.58 20.93
CA ILE A 36 -21.20 7.62 22.29
C ILE A 36 -22.64 8.14 22.26
N HIS A 37 -22.90 9.19 21.46
CA HIS A 37 -24.24 9.76 21.27
C HIS A 37 -25.22 8.72 20.73
N GLU A 38 -24.80 7.92 19.74
CA GLU A 38 -25.52 6.78 19.17
C GLU A 38 -25.63 5.57 20.12
N GLY A 39 -25.14 5.70 21.36
CA GLY A 39 -25.31 4.69 22.41
C GLY A 39 -24.27 3.57 22.41
N ILE A 40 -23.14 3.72 21.70
CA ILE A 40 -21.99 2.83 21.83
C ILE A 40 -21.28 3.14 23.15
N LYS A 41 -21.70 2.47 24.23
CA LYS A 41 -21.17 2.67 25.59
C LYS A 41 -20.13 1.64 25.99
N GLU A 42 -20.17 0.47 25.37
CA GLU A 42 -19.32 -0.68 25.71
C GLU A 42 -18.82 -1.36 24.44
N ALA A 43 -17.69 -2.06 24.57
CA ALA A 43 -17.21 -2.93 23.51
C ALA A 43 -18.23 -4.05 23.29
N LYS A 44 -18.81 -4.11 22.08
CA LYS A 44 -19.68 -5.22 21.68
C LYS A 44 -18.83 -6.44 21.34
N GLU A 45 -19.38 -7.63 21.58
CA GLU A 45 -18.77 -8.85 21.07
C GLU A 45 -18.62 -8.77 19.55
N ARG A 46 -17.44 -9.17 19.07
CA ARG A 46 -17.11 -9.11 17.66
C ARG A 46 -17.94 -10.13 16.89
N THR A 47 -18.85 -9.65 16.05
CA THR A 47 -19.57 -10.51 15.10
C THR A 47 -18.65 -10.93 13.94
N PRO A 48 -18.72 -12.19 13.47
CA PRO A 48 -17.98 -12.62 12.29
C PRO A 48 -18.30 -11.76 11.07
N LEU A 49 -17.26 -11.26 10.42
CA LEU A 49 -17.33 -10.55 9.15
C LEU A 49 -17.17 -11.55 7.99
N PRO A 50 -17.67 -11.24 6.78
CA PRO A 50 -17.43 -12.08 5.60
C PRO A 50 -15.94 -12.40 5.35
N CYS A 51 -15.05 -11.48 5.70
CA CYS A 51 -13.60 -11.69 5.56
C CYS A 51 -13.02 -12.72 6.54
N ASP A 52 -13.73 -13.06 7.61
CA ASP A 52 -13.27 -14.02 8.61
C ASP A 52 -13.43 -15.47 8.15
N ALA A 53 -14.15 -15.70 7.04
CA ALA A 53 -14.26 -17.01 6.43
C ALA A 53 -12.86 -17.60 6.22
N LYS A 54 -12.63 -18.75 6.87
CA LYS A 54 -11.34 -19.45 6.82
C LYS A 54 -11.11 -20.03 5.41
N GLY A 55 -9.85 -20.33 5.13
CA GLY A 55 -9.43 -20.98 3.88
C GLY A 55 -8.67 -20.07 2.94
N VAL A 56 -8.75 -20.41 1.65
CA VAL A 56 -8.09 -19.71 0.55
C VAL A 56 -9.17 -19.32 -0.46
N TRP A 57 -9.38 -18.02 -0.66
CA TRP A 57 -10.43 -17.51 -1.55
C TRP A 57 -10.13 -16.06 -1.94
N TYR A 58 -10.79 -15.57 -2.99
CA TYR A 58 -10.80 -14.15 -3.32
C TYR A 58 -12.20 -13.66 -3.71
N LYS A 59 -12.40 -12.35 -3.64
CA LYS A 59 -13.59 -11.66 -4.13
C LYS A 59 -13.17 -10.46 -4.97
N TYR A 60 -13.78 -10.34 -6.15
CA TYR A 60 -13.61 -9.20 -7.05
C TYR A 60 -14.71 -8.16 -6.83
N TYR A 61 -14.31 -6.89 -6.82
CA TYR A 61 -15.17 -5.71 -6.76
C TYR A 61 -14.94 -4.92 -8.04
N PRO A 62 -15.76 -5.16 -9.10
CA PRO A 62 -15.56 -4.55 -10.42
C PRO A 62 -15.60 -3.03 -10.39
N GLU A 63 -16.45 -2.45 -9.55
CA GLU A 63 -16.63 -1.00 -9.40
C GLU A 63 -15.37 -0.27 -8.92
N LEU A 64 -14.42 -0.98 -8.31
CA LEU A 64 -13.12 -0.45 -7.86
C LEU A 64 -11.94 -1.11 -8.58
N ASN A 65 -12.21 -2.01 -9.53
CA ASN A 65 -11.25 -2.96 -10.09
C ASN A 65 -10.30 -3.53 -9.00
N THR A 66 -10.89 -4.04 -7.91
CA THR A 66 -10.15 -4.42 -6.70
C THR A 66 -10.47 -5.85 -6.29
N TYR A 67 -9.42 -6.59 -5.91
CA TYR A 67 -9.52 -7.95 -5.42
C TYR A 67 -9.17 -8.00 -3.94
N LYS A 68 -10.05 -8.60 -3.14
CA LYS A 68 -9.74 -8.99 -1.76
C LYS A 68 -9.41 -10.47 -1.73
N VAL A 69 -8.23 -10.82 -1.23
CA VAL A 69 -7.71 -12.18 -1.19
C VAL A 69 -7.53 -12.61 0.27
N ARG A 70 -7.94 -13.83 0.57
CA ARG A 70 -7.71 -14.52 1.83
C ARG A 70 -6.84 -15.74 1.56
N ALA A 71 -5.78 -15.92 2.33
CA ALA A 71 -5.01 -17.16 2.35
C ALA A 71 -4.54 -17.47 3.78
N GLY A 72 -5.18 -18.42 4.46
CA GLY A 72 -4.76 -18.87 5.80
C GLY A 72 -4.90 -17.78 6.86
N SER A 73 -3.83 -17.05 7.21
CA SER A 73 -3.86 -15.88 8.13
C SER A 73 -3.61 -14.55 7.43
N TYR A 74 -3.36 -14.57 6.12
CA TYR A 74 -3.13 -13.39 5.30
C TYR A 74 -4.43 -12.86 4.68
N PHE A 75 -4.51 -11.54 4.62
CA PHE A 75 -5.55 -10.75 3.98
C PHE A 75 -4.84 -9.76 3.06
N ALA A 76 -5.13 -9.83 1.77
CA ALA A 76 -4.50 -8.97 0.78
C ALA A 76 -5.55 -8.22 -0.03
N THR A 77 -5.17 -7.03 -0.47
CA THR A 77 -5.94 -6.24 -1.43
C THR A 77 -5.04 -5.92 -2.62
N LEU A 78 -5.50 -6.28 -3.82
CA LEU A 78 -4.91 -5.86 -5.08
C LEU A 78 -5.82 -4.81 -5.72
N THR A 79 -5.26 -3.66 -6.10
CA THR A 79 -6.05 -2.51 -6.57
C THR A 79 -5.58 -2.08 -7.95
N GLY A 80 -6.49 -2.07 -8.93
CA GLY A 80 -6.30 -1.49 -10.27
C GLY A 80 -7.30 -0.36 -10.54
N TYR A 81 -7.58 0.46 -9.52
CA TYR A 81 -8.61 1.50 -9.57
C TYR A 81 -8.23 2.62 -10.55
N ASP A 82 -9.17 3.03 -11.39
CA ASP A 82 -8.96 3.91 -12.55
C ASP A 82 -9.48 5.34 -12.36
N TYR A 83 -10.12 5.63 -11.23
CA TYR A 83 -10.70 6.94 -10.97
C TYR A 83 -9.64 8.04 -10.90
N VAL A 84 -9.84 9.13 -11.64
CA VAL A 84 -8.90 10.25 -11.62
C VAL A 84 -9.48 11.42 -10.85
N MET A 85 -8.90 11.73 -9.70
CA MET A 85 -9.26 12.93 -8.95
C MET A 85 -8.47 14.15 -9.47
N HIS A 86 -9.17 15.11 -10.08
CA HIS A 86 -8.54 16.30 -10.68
C HIS A 86 -7.77 17.16 -9.67
N THR A 87 -8.17 17.14 -8.39
CA THR A 87 -7.49 17.88 -7.31
C THR A 87 -6.15 17.25 -6.89
N TYR A 88 -5.84 16.00 -7.30
CA TYR A 88 -4.63 15.27 -6.93
C TYR A 88 -3.90 14.68 -8.14
N ARG A 89 -3.37 15.58 -8.99
CA ARG A 89 -2.48 15.30 -10.15
C ARG A 89 -2.70 13.93 -10.81
N ARG A 90 -3.85 13.73 -11.45
CA ARG A 90 -4.10 12.58 -12.34
C ARG A 90 -3.89 11.18 -11.69
N GLY A 91 -4.50 10.94 -10.53
CA GLY A 91 -4.51 9.60 -9.91
C GLY A 91 -3.45 9.36 -8.83
N ALA A 92 -2.72 10.40 -8.41
CA ALA A 92 -1.72 10.29 -7.36
C ALA A 92 -2.30 9.97 -5.96
N ALA A 93 -3.62 10.06 -5.80
CA ALA A 93 -4.32 9.94 -4.51
C ALA A 93 -4.64 8.50 -4.08
N HIS A 94 -4.40 7.49 -4.91
CA HIS A 94 -4.72 6.11 -4.57
C HIS A 94 -3.77 5.12 -5.26
N ALA A 95 -3.85 3.86 -4.86
CA ALA A 95 -3.21 2.77 -5.56
C ALA A 95 -3.93 2.50 -6.90
N SER A 96 -3.16 2.17 -7.92
CA SER A 96 -3.64 1.54 -9.15
C SER A 96 -2.62 0.50 -9.64
N GLY A 97 -2.63 0.09 -10.90
CA GLY A 97 -1.57 -0.75 -11.44
C GLY A 97 -1.58 -2.21 -10.99
N GLY A 98 -2.70 -2.70 -10.42
CA GLY A 98 -2.75 -4.00 -9.75
C GLY A 98 -1.81 -4.09 -8.54
N THR A 99 -1.58 -2.98 -7.87
CA THR A 99 -0.70 -2.89 -6.70
C THR A 99 -1.26 -3.70 -5.53
N LEU A 100 -0.41 -4.44 -4.81
CA LEU A 100 -0.70 -4.99 -3.49
C LEU A 100 -0.83 -3.85 -2.47
N SER A 101 -2.00 -3.24 -2.42
CA SER A 101 -2.30 -2.02 -1.67
C SER A 101 -2.48 -2.26 -0.17
N LEU A 102 -2.81 -3.50 0.22
CA LEU A 102 -2.84 -3.94 1.61
C LEU A 102 -2.35 -5.38 1.69
N LEU A 103 -1.48 -5.66 2.65
CA LEU A 103 -1.20 -7.01 3.13
C LEU A 103 -1.26 -6.99 4.65
N TYR A 104 -2.15 -7.76 5.24
CA TYR A 104 -2.35 -7.89 6.66
C TYR A 104 -2.28 -9.35 7.08
N LYS A 105 -1.63 -9.65 8.19
CA LYS A 105 -1.57 -10.99 8.77
C LYS A 105 -2.16 -10.96 10.18
N ASN A 106 -3.13 -11.84 10.44
CA ASN A 106 -3.72 -11.96 11.77
C ASN A 106 -2.63 -12.25 12.83
N GLY A 107 -2.67 -11.52 13.94
CA GLY A 107 -1.66 -11.60 15.01
C GLY A 107 -0.38 -10.78 14.77
N THR A 108 -0.06 -10.40 13.53
CA THR A 108 1.12 -9.55 13.22
C THR A 108 0.73 -8.11 12.89
N GLY A 109 -0.40 -7.89 12.20
CA GLY A 109 -0.82 -6.57 11.76
C GLY A 109 -0.60 -6.33 10.26
N ALA A 110 -0.58 -5.06 9.86
CA ALA A 110 -0.31 -4.66 8.49
C ALA A 110 1.18 -4.85 8.16
N MET A 111 1.44 -5.59 7.09
CA MET A 111 2.77 -5.80 6.51
C MET A 111 3.04 -4.83 5.35
N ILE A 112 2.01 -4.57 4.56
CA ILE A 112 1.97 -3.51 3.54
C ILE A 112 0.71 -2.71 3.79
N ALA A 113 0.84 -1.40 3.88
CA ALA A 113 -0.28 -0.46 3.97
C ALA A 113 0.00 0.68 2.97
N GLY A 114 -0.55 0.55 1.77
CA GLY A 114 -0.38 1.51 0.69
C GLY A 114 -0.87 2.90 1.10
N SER A 115 -0.16 3.92 0.63
CA SER A 115 -0.51 5.33 0.85
C SER A 115 -0.88 6.02 -0.47
N VAL A 116 -1.02 7.34 -0.46
CA VAL A 116 -1.01 8.11 -1.71
C VAL A 116 0.39 8.04 -2.34
N TYR A 117 0.48 8.16 -3.66
CA TYR A 117 1.74 8.09 -4.39
C TYR A 117 2.57 9.37 -4.23
N ASP A 118 1.92 10.52 -4.37
CA ASP A 118 2.54 11.84 -4.19
C ASP A 118 1.75 12.63 -3.15
N TYR A 119 2.39 12.96 -2.04
CA TYR A 119 1.76 13.71 -0.96
C TYR A 119 1.92 15.21 -1.21
N GLN A 120 0.80 15.90 -1.40
CA GLN A 120 0.75 17.35 -1.54
C GLN A 120 -0.24 17.92 -0.54
N GLN A 121 0.13 19.02 0.13
CA GLN A 121 -0.77 19.73 1.03
C GLN A 121 -1.77 20.56 0.23
N THR A 122 -2.77 19.91 -0.35
CA THR A 122 -3.85 20.58 -1.10
C THR A 122 -4.75 21.43 -0.20
N GLU A 123 -4.83 21.08 1.10
CA GLU A 123 -5.53 21.85 2.13
C GLU A 123 -4.54 22.24 3.25
N PRO A 124 -3.69 23.27 3.07
CA PRO A 124 -2.60 23.56 3.99
C PRO A 124 -3.01 23.77 5.45
N ASN A 125 -4.22 24.29 5.68
CA ASN A 125 -4.76 24.52 7.03
C ASN A 125 -5.26 23.24 7.70
N ASN A 126 -5.49 22.18 6.91
CA ASN A 126 -6.14 20.95 7.34
C ASN A 126 -5.21 19.71 7.19
N MET A 127 -4.06 19.89 6.54
CA MET A 127 -3.06 18.86 6.27
C MET A 127 -1.74 19.17 6.97
N GLN A 128 -1.09 18.13 7.48
CA GLN A 128 0.17 18.25 8.21
C GLN A 128 1.38 18.13 7.27
N ALA A 129 2.40 18.98 7.46
CA ALA A 129 3.69 18.80 6.80
C ALA A 129 4.55 17.79 7.59
N PRO A 130 5.36 16.93 6.93
CA PRO A 130 6.27 16.04 7.64
C PRO A 130 7.31 16.85 8.41
N ALA A 131 7.58 16.46 9.65
CA ALA A 131 8.55 17.12 10.52
C ALA A 131 9.73 16.19 10.88
N GLY A 132 10.72 16.70 11.62
CA GLY A 132 11.74 15.86 12.26
C GLY A 132 12.77 15.23 11.33
N GLY A 133 12.90 15.72 10.08
CA GLY A 133 13.92 15.26 9.12
C GLY A 133 13.74 13.82 8.63
N ILE A 134 12.61 13.17 8.96
CA ILE A 134 12.34 11.82 8.48
C ILE A 134 12.04 11.82 6.99
N ARG A 135 12.46 10.75 6.30
CA ARG A 135 12.17 10.58 4.89
C ARG A 135 10.69 10.25 4.69
N HIS A 136 9.93 11.25 4.27
CA HIS A 136 8.55 11.06 3.85
C HIS A 136 8.50 10.44 2.45
N ALA A 137 7.94 9.24 2.30
CA ALA A 137 7.87 8.56 1.00
C ALA A 137 6.68 7.60 0.93
N THR A 138 6.08 7.50 -0.26
CA THR A 138 4.92 6.62 -0.50
C THR A 138 5.17 5.19 -0.06
N LEU A 139 4.14 4.58 0.53
CA LEU A 139 4.12 3.20 0.98
C LEU A 139 3.54 2.24 -0.06
N LEU A 140 3.29 2.71 -1.29
CA LEU A 140 2.85 1.85 -2.39
C LEU A 140 4.02 0.99 -2.91
N PRO A 141 3.89 -0.35 -2.89
CA PRO A 141 4.73 -1.24 -3.68
C PRO A 141 4.63 -0.89 -5.16
N ARG A 142 5.76 -0.80 -5.86
CA ARG A 142 5.79 -0.39 -7.26
C ARG A 142 7.09 -0.78 -7.93
N ALA A 143 7.07 -0.95 -9.24
CA ALA A 143 8.27 -0.78 -10.04
C ALA A 143 8.38 0.68 -10.47
N GLU A 144 9.58 1.25 -10.44
CA GLU A 144 9.83 2.66 -10.72
C GLU A 144 11.12 2.83 -11.54
N TYR A 145 11.11 3.74 -12.51
CA TYR A 145 12.34 4.24 -13.15
C TYR A 145 12.26 5.76 -13.36
N VAL A 146 13.42 6.36 -13.66
CA VAL A 146 13.54 7.78 -14.01
C VAL A 146 14.19 7.89 -15.39
N LYS A 147 13.57 8.67 -16.28
CA LYS A 147 14.12 9.00 -17.60
C LYS A 147 13.94 10.50 -17.82
N ASP A 148 15.01 11.19 -18.19
CA ASP A 148 15.02 12.63 -18.46
C ASP A 148 14.42 13.48 -17.32
N GLY A 149 14.61 13.04 -16.07
CA GLY A 149 14.05 13.69 -14.87
C GLY A 149 12.59 13.38 -14.58
N VAL A 150 11.90 12.65 -15.45
CA VAL A 150 10.51 12.21 -15.28
C VAL A 150 10.48 10.84 -14.60
N LYS A 151 9.64 10.72 -13.56
CA LYS A 151 9.45 9.48 -12.81
C LYS A 151 8.27 8.69 -13.36
N TYR A 152 8.48 7.41 -13.59
CA TYR A 152 7.48 6.47 -14.07
C TYR A 152 7.30 5.35 -13.06
N ALA A 153 6.06 4.98 -12.75
CA ALA A 153 5.75 3.96 -11.76
C ALA A 153 4.55 3.11 -12.16
N THR A 154 4.59 1.82 -11.83
CA THR A 154 3.49 0.88 -12.16
C THR A 154 2.22 1.17 -11.39
N CYS A 155 2.31 1.69 -10.17
CA CYS A 155 1.15 2.01 -9.35
C CYS A 155 0.32 3.21 -9.86
N LEU A 156 0.75 3.83 -10.96
CA LEU A 156 0.05 4.91 -11.67
C LEU A 156 -0.68 4.43 -12.93
N ASP A 157 -0.57 3.15 -13.30
CA ASP A 157 -1.27 2.59 -14.45
C ASP A 157 -2.75 2.36 -14.13
N LEU A 158 -3.60 3.16 -14.76
CA LEU A 158 -5.06 3.12 -14.59
C LEU A 158 -5.74 2.03 -15.43
N ASP A 159 -5.01 1.36 -16.32
CA ASP A 159 -5.52 0.34 -17.24
C ASP A 159 -4.75 -0.99 -17.10
N ALA A 160 -4.25 -1.26 -15.89
CA ALA A 160 -3.48 -2.47 -15.63
C ALA A 160 -4.36 -3.73 -15.72
N GLN A 161 -3.80 -4.76 -16.35
CA GLN A 161 -4.47 -6.05 -16.50
C GLN A 161 -4.24 -6.89 -15.24
N ILE A 162 -5.32 -7.36 -14.61
CA ILE A 162 -5.27 -8.17 -13.39
C ILE A 162 -6.09 -9.44 -13.61
N THR A 163 -5.45 -10.61 -13.48
CA THR A 163 -6.12 -11.92 -13.56
C THR A 163 -5.79 -12.74 -12.32
N LEU A 164 -6.82 -13.23 -11.62
CA LEU A 164 -6.64 -14.13 -10.47
C LEU A 164 -7.06 -15.55 -10.82
N ARG A 165 -6.35 -16.53 -10.23
CA ARG A 165 -6.64 -17.96 -10.36
C ARG A 165 -6.63 -18.61 -8.98
N SER A 166 -7.60 -19.48 -8.73
CA SER A 166 -7.61 -20.35 -7.56
C SER A 166 -6.89 -21.66 -7.86
N GLU A 167 -6.03 -22.07 -6.93
CA GLU A 167 -5.34 -23.36 -6.88
C GLU A 167 -5.74 -24.07 -5.58
N GLU A 168 -5.44 -25.37 -5.44
CA GLU A 168 -5.87 -26.22 -4.32
C GLU A 168 -5.58 -25.63 -2.92
N ASN A 169 -4.51 -24.82 -2.78
CA ASN A 169 -4.17 -24.12 -1.53
C ASN A 169 -3.48 -22.76 -1.76
N ALA A 170 -3.75 -22.11 -2.90
CA ALA A 170 -3.18 -20.81 -3.19
C ALA A 170 -4.10 -19.98 -4.08
N ILE A 171 -3.96 -18.66 -4.00
CA ILE A 171 -4.43 -17.75 -5.03
C ILE A 171 -3.20 -17.17 -5.73
N THR A 172 -3.22 -17.20 -7.06
CA THR A 172 -2.18 -16.55 -7.88
C THR A 172 -2.80 -15.42 -8.66
N ALA A 173 -2.28 -14.20 -8.49
CA ALA A 173 -2.63 -13.05 -9.29
C ALA A 173 -1.52 -12.75 -10.28
N LEU A 174 -1.88 -12.64 -11.56
CA LEU A 174 -1.03 -12.18 -12.64
C LEU A 174 -1.42 -10.75 -12.95
N VAL A 175 -0.46 -9.83 -12.87
CA VAL A 175 -0.66 -8.42 -13.14
C VAL A 175 0.31 -7.97 -14.22
N LYS A 176 -0.18 -7.23 -15.20
CA LYS A 176 0.66 -6.52 -16.17
C LYS A 176 0.34 -5.03 -16.07
N ALA A 177 1.33 -4.25 -15.66
CA ALA A 177 1.18 -2.82 -15.42
C ALA A 177 2.23 -2.02 -16.18
N LYS A 178 1.80 -0.95 -16.84
CA LYS A 178 2.65 0.03 -17.52
C LYS A 178 3.36 0.92 -16.52
N LEU A 179 4.57 1.35 -16.86
CA LEU A 179 5.30 2.36 -16.10
C LEU A 179 4.81 3.76 -16.51
N CYS A 180 3.73 4.25 -15.90
CA CYS A 180 3.11 5.53 -16.22
C CYS A 180 3.67 6.69 -15.37
N SER A 181 3.49 7.94 -15.81
CA SER A 181 3.94 9.16 -15.12
C SER A 181 2.75 10.06 -14.74
N LEU A 182 2.93 10.90 -13.72
CA LEU A 182 1.95 11.96 -13.41
C LEU A 182 2.05 13.17 -14.36
N GLN A 183 3.19 13.31 -15.05
CA GLN A 183 3.51 14.48 -15.88
C GLN A 183 3.07 14.28 -17.34
N GLU A 184 2.97 13.02 -17.77
CA GLU A 184 2.72 12.62 -19.15
C GLU A 184 1.54 11.66 -19.22
N GLN A 185 0.86 11.62 -20.37
CA GLN A 185 -0.19 10.64 -20.59
C GLN A 185 0.44 9.28 -20.90
N CYS A 186 0.00 8.24 -20.19
CA CYS A 186 0.46 6.88 -20.45
C CYS A 186 0.02 6.42 -21.84
N GLN A 187 0.96 5.87 -22.62
CA GLN A 187 0.75 5.47 -24.02
C GLN A 187 0.63 3.94 -24.12
N GLU A 188 0.19 3.43 -25.27
CA GLU A 188 0.13 1.98 -25.50
C GLU A 188 1.52 1.33 -25.51
N GLU A 189 2.51 2.01 -26.10
CA GLU A 189 3.92 1.59 -26.22
C GLU A 189 4.70 1.66 -24.88
N THR A 190 4.07 2.13 -23.79
CA THR A 190 4.74 2.32 -22.51
C THR A 190 5.23 0.97 -21.95
N PRO A 191 6.51 0.87 -21.53
CA PRO A 191 7.07 -0.35 -20.98
C PRO A 191 6.24 -0.91 -19.82
N CYS A 192 6.08 -2.23 -19.80
CA CYS A 192 5.32 -2.94 -18.78
C CYS A 192 6.23 -3.73 -17.84
N VAL A 193 5.76 -3.90 -16.61
CA VAL A 193 6.29 -4.86 -15.64
C VAL A 193 5.19 -5.87 -15.34
N GLU A 194 5.57 -7.13 -15.31
CA GLU A 194 4.70 -8.24 -14.92
C GLU A 194 4.93 -8.57 -13.46
N PHE A 195 3.85 -8.65 -12.68
CA PHE A 195 3.87 -9.10 -11.30
C PHE A 195 3.11 -10.43 -11.19
N VAL A 196 3.70 -11.35 -10.42
CA VAL A 196 3.03 -12.54 -9.94
C VAL A 196 2.94 -12.43 -8.42
N TYR A 197 1.73 -12.31 -7.91
CA TYR A 197 1.45 -12.37 -6.48
C TYR A 197 0.89 -13.75 -6.15
N ARG A 198 1.61 -14.51 -5.31
CA ARG A 198 1.17 -15.84 -4.88
C ARG A 198 0.86 -15.83 -3.39
N PHE A 199 -0.41 -16.05 -3.05
CA PHE A 199 -0.93 -16.02 -1.70
C PHE A 199 -1.14 -17.44 -1.19
N THR A 200 -0.46 -17.79 -0.09
CA THR A 200 -0.59 -19.10 0.58
C THR A 200 -0.80 -18.93 2.07
N PRO A 201 -1.26 -19.96 2.79
CA PRO A 201 -1.26 -19.95 4.25
C PRO A 201 0.13 -19.75 4.90
N GLN A 202 1.22 -20.00 4.17
CA GLN A 202 2.61 -19.94 4.67
C GLN A 202 3.30 -18.61 4.40
N GLY A 203 2.73 -17.74 3.57
CA GLY A 203 3.33 -16.47 3.16
C GLY A 203 2.80 -15.96 1.83
N VAL A 204 3.21 -14.74 1.50
CA VAL A 204 2.88 -14.07 0.23
C VAL A 204 4.16 -13.84 -0.55
N THR A 205 4.23 -14.42 -1.75
CA THR A 205 5.36 -14.23 -2.67
C THR A 205 5.00 -13.18 -3.72
N ILE A 206 5.92 -12.24 -3.93
CA ILE A 206 5.86 -11.20 -4.94
C ILE A 206 7.00 -11.45 -5.90
N THR A 207 6.68 -11.76 -7.16
CA THR A 207 7.65 -11.84 -8.23
C THR A 207 7.39 -10.71 -9.21
N ALA A 208 8.41 -9.91 -9.53
CA ALA A 208 8.36 -8.90 -10.56
C ALA A 208 9.29 -9.30 -11.71
N ARG A 209 8.84 -9.15 -12.95
CA ARG A 209 9.58 -9.40 -14.18
C ARG A 209 9.45 -8.19 -15.08
N GLY A 210 10.53 -7.72 -15.66
CA GLY A 210 10.48 -6.47 -16.43
C GLY A 210 11.70 -6.24 -17.31
N THR A 211 11.62 -5.13 -18.05
CA THR A 211 12.57 -4.74 -19.09
C THR A 211 13.92 -4.29 -18.54
N ASN A 212 14.92 -4.28 -19.41
CA ASN A 212 16.35 -4.05 -19.16
C ASN A 212 16.70 -2.83 -18.26
N GLU A 213 17.98 -2.79 -17.86
CA GLU A 213 18.63 -1.89 -16.90
C GLU A 213 17.96 -0.52 -16.69
N SER A 214 17.61 -0.23 -15.41
CA SER A 214 17.22 1.06 -14.79
C SER A 214 15.87 1.05 -14.06
N VAL A 215 15.08 -0.02 -14.16
CA VAL A 215 13.86 -0.20 -13.35
C VAL A 215 14.21 -0.78 -11.99
N ASN A 216 13.60 -0.26 -10.93
CA ASN A 216 13.71 -0.81 -9.59
C ASN A 216 12.35 -1.26 -9.08
N LEU A 217 12.29 -2.46 -8.49
CA LEU A 217 11.17 -2.84 -7.62
C LEU A 217 11.37 -2.20 -6.24
N ILE A 218 10.39 -1.44 -5.78
CA ILE A 218 10.37 -0.77 -4.49
C ILE A 218 9.25 -1.39 -3.65
N LEU A 219 9.61 -1.97 -2.51
CA LEU A 219 8.70 -2.63 -1.57
C LEU A 219 8.81 -1.99 -0.18
N PRO A 220 7.88 -1.10 0.20
CA PRO A 220 7.75 -0.62 1.58
C PRO A 220 7.10 -1.71 2.46
N VAL A 221 7.82 -2.19 3.46
CA VAL A 221 7.29 -3.15 4.47
C VAL A 221 7.24 -2.46 5.82
N ILE A 222 6.08 -2.49 6.48
CA ILE A 222 5.86 -1.77 7.74
C ILE A 222 6.87 -2.24 8.79
N LYS A 223 7.45 -1.31 9.54
CA LYS A 223 8.49 -1.65 10.53
C LYS A 223 7.93 -2.57 11.61
N GLY A 224 8.69 -3.62 11.92
CA GLY A 224 8.29 -4.64 12.89
C GLY A 224 7.19 -5.59 12.40
N SER A 225 6.85 -5.55 11.10
CA SER A 225 5.81 -6.40 10.52
C SER A 225 6.41 -7.51 9.65
N GLY A 226 6.43 -8.72 10.22
CA GLY A 226 6.87 -9.93 9.52
C GLY A 226 8.31 -9.91 8.99
N GLU A 227 8.63 -10.91 8.19
CA GLU A 227 9.96 -11.14 7.63
C GLU A 227 9.93 -11.06 6.11
N LEU A 228 10.91 -10.36 5.53
CA LEU A 228 11.16 -10.34 4.09
C LEU A 228 12.28 -11.34 3.75
N ILE A 229 11.94 -12.34 2.94
CA ILE A 229 12.85 -13.42 2.54
C ILE A 229 13.12 -13.33 1.04
N THR A 230 14.39 -13.24 0.64
CA THR A 230 14.81 -13.18 -0.76
C THR A 230 16.29 -13.51 -0.93
N ASN A 231 16.66 -14.02 -2.11
CA ASN A 231 18.06 -14.16 -2.54
C ASN A 231 18.53 -12.99 -3.42
N ASN A 232 17.63 -12.05 -3.75
CA ASN A 232 17.94 -10.91 -4.59
C ASN A 232 18.70 -9.85 -3.81
N ARG A 233 19.64 -9.17 -4.46
CA ARG A 233 20.34 -8.02 -3.86
C ARG A 233 19.38 -6.84 -3.73
N PHE A 234 19.44 -6.15 -2.60
CA PHE A 234 18.64 -4.96 -2.34
C PHE A 234 19.42 -3.89 -1.58
N THR A 235 18.91 -2.67 -1.65
CA THR A 235 19.21 -1.63 -0.67
C THR A 235 17.99 -1.42 0.22
N LYS A 236 18.22 -1.02 1.47
CA LYS A 236 17.17 -0.79 2.45
C LYS A 236 17.34 0.58 3.08
N ARG A 237 16.24 1.31 3.22
CA ARG A 237 16.22 2.56 3.99
C ARG A 237 14.92 2.69 4.76
N SER A 238 14.95 3.43 5.86
CA SER A 238 13.74 3.76 6.60
C SER A 238 13.00 4.92 5.96
N VAL A 239 11.69 4.78 5.84
CA VAL A 239 10.75 5.80 5.38
C VAL A 239 9.57 5.89 6.32
N PHE A 240 8.81 6.97 6.23
CA PHE A 240 7.58 7.17 6.96
C PHE A 240 6.55 7.85 6.07
N PHE A 241 5.27 7.61 6.33
CA PHE A 241 4.19 8.33 5.68
C PHE A 241 3.19 8.86 6.70
N LEU A 242 2.89 10.16 6.63
CA LEU A 242 2.00 10.83 7.56
C LEU A 242 0.59 10.24 7.51
N THR A 243 0.02 10.10 6.31
CA THR A 243 -1.33 9.55 6.16
C THR A 243 -1.31 8.06 6.51
N GLY A 244 -1.98 7.69 7.59
CA GLY A 244 -1.91 6.34 8.20
C GLY A 244 -0.84 6.22 9.28
N GLY A 245 0.20 7.06 9.24
CA GLY A 245 1.21 7.18 10.28
C GLY A 245 2.05 5.93 10.49
N PHE A 246 2.51 5.34 9.39
CA PHE A 246 3.34 4.15 9.40
C PHE A 246 4.78 4.47 9.00
N ALA A 247 5.72 3.88 9.73
CA ALA A 247 7.10 3.74 9.30
C ALA A 247 7.27 2.42 8.55
N ALA A 248 8.09 2.42 7.51
CA ALA A 248 8.42 1.24 6.75
C ALA A 248 9.94 1.14 6.52
N ASP A 249 10.40 -0.09 6.37
CA ASP A 249 11.66 -0.37 5.69
C ASP A 249 11.35 -0.47 4.19
N GLU A 250 11.87 0.47 3.40
CA GLU A 250 11.75 0.48 1.95
C GLU A 250 12.89 -0.31 1.34
N TYR A 251 12.56 -1.46 0.77
CA TYR A 251 13.48 -2.34 0.05
C TYR A 251 13.47 -1.98 -1.43
N THR A 252 14.64 -1.71 -2.00
CA THR A 252 14.80 -1.38 -3.42
C THR A 252 15.65 -2.45 -4.10
N PHE A 253 15.10 -3.09 -5.12
CA PHE A 253 15.74 -4.16 -5.89
C PHE A 253 15.92 -3.70 -7.34
N PRO A 254 17.15 -3.71 -7.88
CA PRO A 254 17.35 -3.55 -9.32
C PRO A 254 16.64 -4.68 -10.08
N LEU A 255 15.75 -4.32 -10.99
CA LEU A 255 14.97 -5.28 -11.78
C LEU A 255 15.69 -5.52 -13.12
N SER A 256 16.72 -6.38 -13.12
CA SER A 256 17.47 -6.71 -14.33
C SER A 256 16.80 -7.80 -15.17
N GLN A 257 16.10 -8.75 -14.52
CA GLN A 257 15.31 -9.79 -15.18
C GLN A 257 14.09 -10.16 -14.31
N GLU A 258 14.37 -10.70 -13.12
CA GLU A 258 13.35 -11.14 -12.18
C GLU A 258 13.80 -10.84 -10.76
N VAL A 259 12.87 -10.35 -9.93
CA VAL A 259 13.03 -10.24 -8.48
C VAL A 259 11.90 -11.01 -7.84
N THR A 260 12.25 -11.92 -6.91
CA THR A 260 11.27 -12.70 -6.14
C THR A 260 11.51 -12.50 -4.65
N VAL A 261 10.45 -12.12 -3.94
CA VAL A 261 10.45 -11.80 -2.51
C VAL A 261 9.29 -12.52 -1.84
N THR A 262 9.49 -13.10 -0.67
CA THR A 262 8.41 -13.69 0.14
C THR A 262 8.28 -12.95 1.46
N LEU A 263 7.05 -12.55 1.80
CA LEU A 263 6.68 -11.94 3.06
C LEU A 263 6.01 -12.99 3.96
N LYS A 264 6.52 -13.15 5.18
CA LYS A 264 5.99 -14.10 6.19
C LYS A 264 5.57 -13.42 7.48
#